data_AF-A0A0K2VB96-F1
#
_entry.id   AF-A0A0K2VB96-F1
#
_cell.length_a   1.000
_cell.length_b   1.000
_cell.length_c   1.000
_cell.angle_alpha   90.00
_cell.angle_beta   90.00
_cell.angle_gamma   90.00
#
_symmetry.space_group_name_H-M   'P 1'
#
loop_
_entity.id
_entity.type
_entity.pdbx_description
1 polymer ?
#
loop_
_entity_poly.entity_id
_entity_poly.type
_entity_poly.pdbx_seq_one_letter_code
_entity_poly.pdbx_strand_id
1 'polypeptide(L)'
;MSDRDGNTPLHCLNDLLVQNLIREASTLALLLLKAGGDINVVNNEGRTLLSYAVAVPEAEKLVHLLLDYGALVWPSRVCTIAARKNKEEDVVESLIREREESAFTWFIKSTLKHCEIRPGHLKILYLLCHSMSEEEGDPRRMKRRVLSTMIHYGRSYRVMGPIFSQLKRIISPFWTQPQPLKYLCKRKIRKAVGGGSVPRDLYLPKSLRDYLELERTEF
;
A
#
# COMPACT_ATOMS: atom_id res chain seq x y z
N MET A 1 9.12 11.12 -16.40
CA MET A 1 9.28 12.59 -16.35
C MET A 1 8.64 13.05 -15.04
N SER A 2 9.41 13.73 -14.19
CA SER A 2 8.93 14.27 -12.91
C SER A 2 9.03 15.80 -12.92
N ASP A 3 8.22 16.46 -12.10
CA ASP A 3 8.31 17.91 -11.90
C ASP A 3 9.47 18.30 -10.95
N ARG A 4 9.48 19.57 -10.52
CA ARG A 4 10.50 20.10 -9.59
C ARG A 4 10.45 19.47 -8.21
N ASP A 5 9.29 18.98 -7.80
CA ASP A 5 9.04 18.32 -6.52
C ASP A 5 9.23 16.80 -6.61
N GLY A 6 9.70 16.29 -7.76
CA GLY A 6 9.85 14.86 -8.00
C GLY A 6 8.52 14.15 -8.25
N ASN A 7 7.41 14.88 -8.39
CA ASN A 7 6.11 14.29 -8.65
C ASN A 7 6.02 13.79 -10.10
N THR A 8 5.62 12.54 -10.24
CA THR A 8 5.15 11.97 -11.52
C THR A 8 3.65 12.26 -11.70
N PRO A 9 3.06 12.06 -12.89
CA PRO A 9 1.62 12.20 -13.08
C PRO A 9 0.78 11.37 -12.08
N LEU A 10 1.30 10.23 -11.59
CA LEU A 10 0.65 9.44 -10.55
C LEU A 10 0.58 10.18 -9.21
N HIS A 11 1.59 10.96 -8.84
CA HIS A 11 1.60 11.73 -7.58
C HIS A 11 0.56 12.85 -7.59
N CYS A 12 0.33 13.49 -8.73
CA CYS A 12 -0.69 14.54 -8.89
C CYS A 12 -2.12 14.04 -8.60
N LEU A 13 -2.36 12.72 -8.63
CA LEU A 13 -3.65 12.15 -8.23
C LEU A 13 -3.98 12.38 -6.76
N ASN A 14 -2.99 12.74 -5.92
CA ASN A 14 -3.25 13.15 -4.55
C ASN A 14 -4.21 14.35 -4.46
N ASP A 15 -4.17 15.28 -5.40
CA ASP A 15 -5.06 16.45 -5.39
C ASP A 15 -6.53 16.03 -5.52
N LEU A 16 -6.80 14.96 -6.28
CA LEU A 16 -8.13 14.36 -6.39
C LEU A 16 -8.54 13.64 -5.11
N LEU A 17 -7.60 12.96 -4.45
CA LEU A 17 -7.84 12.31 -3.16
C LEU A 17 -8.21 13.34 -2.08
N VAL A 18 -7.50 14.47 -2.03
CA VAL A 18 -7.79 15.59 -1.11
C VAL A 18 -9.17 16.20 -1.38
N GLN A 19 -9.60 16.23 -2.64
CA GLN A 19 -10.92 16.69 -3.07
C GLN A 19 -12.02 15.62 -2.96
N ASN A 20 -11.73 14.44 -2.39
CA ASN A 20 -12.65 13.32 -2.27
C ASN A 20 -13.16 12.74 -3.61
N LEU A 21 -12.41 12.96 -4.70
CA LEU A 21 -12.68 12.45 -6.06
C LEU A 21 -11.99 11.10 -6.28
N ILE A 22 -12.32 10.13 -5.43
CA ILE A 22 -11.63 8.83 -5.35
C ILE A 22 -11.88 7.97 -6.59
N ARG A 23 -13.07 8.09 -7.21
CA ARG A 23 -13.43 7.31 -8.41
C ARG A 23 -12.64 7.78 -9.62
N GLU A 24 -12.50 9.09 -9.75
CA GLU A 24 -11.74 9.78 -10.78
C GLU A 24 -10.25 9.46 -10.60
N ALA A 25 -9.74 9.57 -9.38
CA ALA A 25 -8.36 9.17 -9.05
C ALA A 25 -8.08 7.71 -9.42
N SER A 26 -9.00 6.78 -9.10
CA SER A 26 -8.86 5.35 -9.46
C SER A 26 -8.85 5.13 -10.96
N THR A 27 -9.70 5.84 -11.70
CA THR A 27 -9.82 5.73 -13.16
C THR A 27 -8.56 6.27 -13.85
N LEU A 28 -8.09 7.44 -13.43
CA LEU A 28 -6.86 8.04 -13.96
C LEU A 28 -5.62 7.23 -13.58
N ALA A 29 -5.55 6.70 -12.36
CA ALA A 29 -4.47 5.78 -11.96
C ALA A 29 -4.40 4.57 -12.89
N LEU A 30 -5.54 3.92 -13.18
CA LEU A 30 -5.58 2.78 -14.09
C LEU A 30 -5.09 3.16 -15.50
N LEU A 31 -5.48 4.32 -16.03
CA LEU A 31 -5.05 4.79 -17.35
C LEU A 31 -3.53 5.06 -17.38
N LEU A 32 -3.00 5.75 -16.37
CA LEU A 32 -1.58 6.08 -16.28
C LEU A 32 -0.72 4.81 -16.11
N LEU A 33 -1.18 3.85 -15.32
CA LEU A 33 -0.49 2.57 -15.14
C LEU A 33 -0.50 1.72 -16.41
N LYS A 34 -1.63 1.69 -17.14
CA LYS A 34 -1.71 1.03 -18.46
C LYS A 34 -0.79 1.68 -19.49
N ALA A 35 -0.53 2.98 -19.38
CA ALA A 35 0.42 3.71 -20.20
C ALA A 35 1.89 3.46 -19.82
N GLY A 36 2.17 2.57 -18.84
CA GLY A 36 3.52 2.25 -18.39
C GLY A 36 4.08 3.21 -17.34
N GLY A 37 3.22 3.94 -16.63
CA GLY A 37 3.64 4.78 -15.51
C GLY A 37 4.29 3.95 -14.40
N ASP A 38 5.50 4.33 -13.99
CA ASP A 38 6.20 3.67 -12.90
C ASP A 38 5.51 3.97 -11.56
N ILE A 39 5.00 2.91 -10.94
CA ILE A 39 4.15 2.94 -9.75
C ILE A 39 4.92 3.18 -8.44
N ASN A 40 6.23 2.88 -8.43
CA ASN A 40 7.05 2.89 -7.22
C ASN A 40 7.96 4.12 -7.11
N VAL A 41 7.81 5.09 -8.02
CA VAL A 41 8.55 6.36 -7.95
C VAL A 41 8.18 7.09 -6.66
N VAL A 42 9.19 7.58 -5.97
CA VAL A 42 9.05 8.46 -4.80
C VAL A 42 9.31 9.91 -5.22
N ASN A 43 8.49 10.83 -4.73
CA ASN A 43 8.74 12.27 -4.89
C ASN A 43 9.78 12.77 -3.87
N ASN A 44 10.02 14.08 -3.84
CA ASN A 44 10.99 14.69 -2.92
C ASN A 44 10.56 14.57 -1.43
N GLU A 45 9.26 14.34 -1.16
CA GLU A 45 8.74 14.02 0.18
C GLU A 45 8.89 12.53 0.56
N GLY A 46 9.48 11.72 -0.32
CA GLY A 46 9.62 10.27 -0.14
C GLY A 46 8.32 9.49 -0.32
N ARG A 47 7.30 10.11 -0.91
CA ARG A 47 5.96 9.52 -1.03
C ARG A 47 5.77 8.90 -2.40
N THR A 48 5.14 7.73 -2.43
CA THR A 48 4.57 7.12 -3.63
C THR A 48 3.06 7.41 -3.69
N LEU A 49 2.41 7.14 -4.82
CA LEU A 49 0.94 7.22 -4.89
C LEU A 49 0.26 6.28 -3.86
N LEU A 50 0.82 5.10 -3.59
CA LEU A 50 0.30 4.21 -2.56
C LEU A 50 0.33 4.87 -1.17
N SER A 51 1.38 5.62 -0.84
CA SER A 51 1.50 6.30 0.45
C SER A 51 0.44 7.38 0.69
N TYR A 52 -0.04 8.05 -0.38
CA TYR A 52 -1.16 8.97 -0.29
C TYR A 52 -2.50 8.20 -0.18
N ALA A 53 -2.69 7.16 -0.99
CA ALA A 53 -3.94 6.40 -1.05
C ALA A 53 -4.27 5.72 0.29
N VAL A 54 -3.29 5.12 0.98
CA VAL A 54 -3.53 4.41 2.26
C VAL A 54 -3.93 5.33 3.42
N ALA A 55 -3.71 6.65 3.28
CA ALA A 55 -4.14 7.62 4.27
C ALA A 55 -5.64 7.95 4.16
N VAL A 56 -6.29 7.55 3.06
CA VAL A 56 -7.71 7.82 2.76
C VAL A 56 -8.52 6.52 2.92
N PRO A 57 -9.36 6.39 3.96
CA PRO A 57 -10.09 5.15 4.27
C PRO A 57 -10.97 4.63 3.12
N GLU A 58 -11.52 5.53 2.33
CA GLU A 58 -12.42 5.26 1.22
C GLU A 58 -11.68 4.87 -0.07
N ALA A 59 -10.35 5.02 -0.11
CA ALA A 59 -9.51 4.71 -1.28
C ALA A 59 -9.15 3.21 -1.40
N GLU A 60 -9.93 2.31 -0.78
CA GLU A 60 -9.74 0.86 -0.84
C GLU A 60 -9.52 0.35 -2.27
N LYS A 61 -10.35 0.79 -3.23
CA LYS A 61 -10.26 0.36 -4.63
C LYS A 61 -8.97 0.83 -5.30
N LEU A 62 -8.55 2.07 -5.01
CA LEU A 62 -7.28 2.61 -5.52
C LEU A 62 -6.10 1.85 -4.90
N VAL A 63 -6.10 1.61 -3.59
CA VAL A 63 -5.05 0.82 -2.92
C VAL A 63 -4.95 -0.58 -3.53
N HIS A 64 -6.08 -1.25 -3.73
CA HIS A 64 -6.09 -2.59 -4.35
C HIS A 64 -5.51 -2.55 -5.76
N LEU A 65 -5.95 -1.61 -6.60
CA LEU A 65 -5.42 -1.39 -7.95
C LEU A 65 -3.90 -1.23 -7.93
N LEU A 66 -3.39 -0.36 -7.07
CA LEU A 66 -1.96 -0.08 -6.99
C LEU A 66 -1.17 -1.33 -6.59
N LEU A 67 -1.63 -2.10 -5.61
CA LEU A 67 -0.97 -3.33 -5.19
C LEU A 67 -0.99 -4.42 -6.28
N ASP A 68 -2.04 -4.50 -7.11
CA ASP A 68 -2.07 -5.45 -8.23
C ASP A 68 -1.07 -5.08 -9.33
N TYR A 69 -0.84 -3.78 -9.54
CA TYR A 69 0.20 -3.27 -10.43
C TYR A 69 1.61 -3.32 -9.83
N GLY A 70 1.77 -3.89 -8.63
CA GLY A 70 3.08 -4.10 -8.00
C GLY A 70 3.59 -2.89 -7.22
N ALA A 71 2.70 -2.03 -6.72
CA ALA A 71 3.08 -1.04 -5.72
C ALA A 71 3.66 -1.73 -4.49
N LEU A 72 4.83 -1.28 -4.05
CA LEU A 72 5.50 -1.78 -2.86
C LEU A 72 4.99 -1.05 -1.62
N VAL A 73 4.63 -1.79 -0.58
CA VAL A 73 4.32 -1.20 0.73
C VAL A 73 5.57 -0.61 1.35
N TRP A 74 6.69 -1.31 1.17
CA TRP A 74 8.01 -0.84 1.55
C TRP A 74 8.90 -0.66 0.31
N PRO A 75 8.96 0.54 -0.28
CA PRO A 75 9.88 0.79 -1.38
C PRO A 75 11.32 0.39 -0.96
N SER A 76 11.94 -0.45 -1.78
CA SER A 76 13.28 -1.00 -1.52
C SER A 76 14.37 0.04 -1.81
N ARG A 77 15.54 -0.14 -1.18
CA ARG A 77 16.79 0.63 -1.33
C ARG A 77 17.18 0.97 -2.78
N VAL A 78 16.74 0.16 -3.74
CA VAL A 78 17.06 0.36 -5.17
C VAL A 78 16.21 1.46 -5.81
N CYS A 79 14.97 1.65 -5.35
CA CYS A 79 14.06 2.70 -5.87
C CYS A 79 14.43 4.10 -5.34
N THR A 80 14.99 4.18 -4.14
CA THR A 80 15.37 5.43 -3.46
C THR A 80 16.67 6.03 -4.02
N ILE A 81 17.57 5.20 -4.57
CA ILE A 81 18.83 5.64 -5.17
C ILE A 81 18.61 6.35 -6.52
N ALA A 82 17.66 5.88 -7.34
CA ALA A 82 17.40 6.45 -8.67
C ALA A 82 16.83 7.88 -8.63
N ALA A 83 16.18 8.27 -7.53
CA ALA A 83 15.62 9.61 -7.35
C ALA A 83 16.64 10.65 -6.84
N ARG A 84 17.81 10.23 -6.34
CA ARG A 84 18.73 11.13 -5.64
C ARG A 84 19.91 11.54 -6.52
N LYS A 85 19.88 12.80 -6.97
CA LYS A 85 21.01 13.48 -7.64
C LYS A 85 22.11 13.95 -6.67
N ASN A 86 21.92 13.83 -5.36
CA ASN A 86 22.86 14.35 -4.36
C ASN A 86 23.86 13.28 -3.94
N LYS A 87 25.15 13.61 -4.06
CA LYS A 87 26.28 12.68 -3.98
C LYS A 87 26.77 12.39 -2.54
N GLU A 88 26.15 12.95 -1.50
CA GLU A 88 26.64 12.85 -0.11
C GLU A 88 25.47 12.85 0.89
N GLU A 89 24.79 11.71 1.07
CA GLU A 89 23.85 11.50 2.19
C GLU A 89 24.32 10.27 2.96
N ASP A 90 24.44 10.38 4.30
CA ASP A 90 24.95 9.32 5.17
C ASP A 90 24.08 8.05 5.01
N VAL A 91 24.72 6.90 4.83
CA VAL A 91 24.07 5.59 4.64
C VAL A 91 23.14 5.28 5.82
N VAL A 92 23.49 5.73 7.03
CA VAL A 92 22.68 5.54 8.24
C VAL A 92 21.42 6.40 8.22
N GLU A 93 21.52 7.65 7.77
CA GLU A 93 20.39 8.58 7.65
C GLU A 93 19.42 8.14 6.54
N SER A 94 19.97 7.63 5.42
CA SER A 94 19.18 6.97 4.37
C SER A 94 18.43 5.74 4.87
N LEU A 95 19.05 4.90 5.72
CA LEU A 95 18.42 3.71 6.31
C LEU A 95 17.30 4.06 7.30
N ILE A 96 17.47 5.15 8.05
CA ILE A 96 16.46 5.67 8.98
C ILE A 96 15.28 6.24 8.16
N ARG A 97 15.55 7.02 7.13
CA ARG A 97 14.52 7.67 6.29
C ARG A 97 13.70 6.68 5.44
N GLU A 98 14.32 5.63 4.92
CA GLU A 98 13.62 4.52 4.23
C GLU A 98 12.64 3.76 5.12
N ARG A 99 12.89 3.73 6.43
CA ARG A 99 11.95 3.19 7.42
C ARG A 99 10.80 4.16 7.71
N GLU A 100 11.00 5.45 7.49
CA GLU A 100 10.10 6.55 7.90
C GLU A 100 9.09 6.97 6.81
N GLU A 101 9.26 6.53 5.57
CA GLU A 101 8.49 6.98 4.40
C GLU A 101 7.71 5.86 3.67
N SER A 102 7.51 4.70 4.32
CA SER A 102 6.74 3.60 3.72
C SER A 102 5.22 3.86 3.69
N ALA A 103 4.49 3.18 2.80
CA ALA A 103 3.02 3.27 2.78
C ALA A 103 2.42 2.79 4.12
N PHE A 104 2.97 1.74 4.73
CA PHE A 104 2.55 1.31 6.07
C PHE A 104 2.78 2.38 7.13
N THR A 105 3.89 3.12 7.05
CA THR A 105 4.17 4.24 7.95
C THR A 105 3.10 5.33 7.83
N TRP A 106 2.72 5.70 6.60
CA TRP A 106 1.67 6.69 6.35
C TRP A 106 0.29 6.21 6.79
N PHE A 107 -0.01 4.92 6.62
CA PHE A 107 -1.20 4.30 7.19
C PHE A 107 -1.25 4.41 8.72
N ILE A 108 -0.14 4.11 9.40
CA ILE A 108 -0.04 4.26 10.85
C ILE A 108 -0.20 5.73 11.25
N LYS A 109 0.47 6.67 10.59
CA LYS A 109 0.31 8.11 10.88
C LYS A 109 -1.15 8.57 10.74
N SER A 110 -1.85 8.13 9.69
CA SER A 110 -3.27 8.46 9.48
C SER A 110 -4.18 7.86 10.57
N THR A 111 -4.05 6.56 10.85
CA THR A 111 -4.84 5.90 11.90
C THR A 111 -4.60 6.50 13.29
N LEU A 112 -3.36 6.91 13.59
CA LEU A 112 -3.01 7.59 14.83
C LEU A 112 -3.57 9.01 14.92
N LYS A 113 -3.63 9.76 13.81
CA LYS A 113 -4.25 11.09 13.77
C LYS A 113 -5.74 11.02 14.13
N HIS A 114 -6.43 9.96 13.74
CA HIS A 114 -7.86 9.77 13.99
C HIS A 114 -8.18 9.01 15.27
N CYS A 115 -7.17 8.44 15.95
CA CYS A 115 -7.32 7.60 17.14
C CYS A 115 -8.35 6.45 17.00
N GLU A 116 -8.62 5.99 15.77
CA GLU A 116 -9.70 5.04 15.47
C GLU A 116 -9.36 4.18 14.25
N ILE A 117 -9.71 2.89 14.30
CA ILE A 117 -9.63 1.98 13.15
C ILE A 117 -11.03 1.76 12.57
N ARG A 118 -11.45 2.66 11.69
CA ARG A 118 -12.71 2.54 10.93
C ARG A 118 -12.72 1.33 10.00
N PRO A 119 -13.89 0.85 9.54
CA PRO A 119 -13.99 -0.25 8.59
C PRO A 119 -13.14 -0.08 7.32
N GLY A 120 -13.06 1.12 6.74
CA GLY A 120 -12.20 1.40 5.58
C GLY A 120 -10.71 1.18 5.87
N HIS A 121 -10.23 1.61 7.06
CA HIS A 121 -8.85 1.36 7.48
C HIS A 121 -8.55 -0.14 7.63
N LEU A 122 -9.51 -0.93 8.12
CA LEU A 122 -9.33 -2.38 8.26
C LEU A 122 -9.08 -3.04 6.90
N LYS A 123 -9.85 -2.65 5.89
CA LYS A 123 -9.71 -3.22 4.54
C LYS A 123 -8.36 -2.87 3.93
N ILE A 124 -7.97 -1.59 4.01
CA ILE A 124 -6.64 -1.13 3.56
C ILE A 124 -5.54 -1.87 4.33
N LEU A 125 -5.66 -2.02 5.66
CA LEU A 125 -4.71 -2.77 6.48
C LEU A 125 -4.58 -4.20 6.01
N TYR A 126 -5.68 -4.91 5.77
CA TYR A 126 -5.63 -6.29 5.26
C TYR A 126 -4.88 -6.37 3.93
N LEU A 127 -5.18 -5.46 2.99
CA LEU A 127 -4.48 -5.40 1.70
C LEU A 127 -2.97 -5.19 1.87
N LEU A 128 -2.58 -4.24 2.73
CA LEU A 128 -1.17 -4.00 3.06
C LEU A 128 -0.55 -5.25 3.70
N CYS A 129 -1.18 -5.86 4.69
CA CYS A 129 -0.66 -7.05 5.39
C CYS A 129 -0.38 -8.21 4.44
N HIS A 130 -1.29 -8.46 3.51
CA HIS A 130 -1.05 -9.44 2.49
C HIS A 130 0.17 -9.06 1.62
N SER A 131 0.26 -7.82 1.11
CA SER A 131 1.42 -7.39 0.31
C SER A 131 2.73 -7.47 1.06
N MET A 132 2.75 -6.97 2.28
CA MET A 132 3.88 -7.02 3.20
C MET A 132 4.40 -8.44 3.43
N SER A 133 3.50 -9.42 3.55
CA SER A 133 3.90 -10.83 3.70
C SER A 133 4.55 -11.42 2.43
N GLU A 134 4.14 -10.96 1.25
CA GLU A 134 4.73 -11.38 -0.03
C GLU A 134 6.09 -10.71 -0.28
N GLU A 135 6.20 -9.41 0.02
CA GLU A 135 7.42 -8.62 -0.20
C GLU A 135 8.61 -9.14 0.59
N GLU A 136 8.40 -9.50 1.86
CA GLU A 136 9.50 -9.90 2.76
C GLU A 136 9.85 -11.40 2.66
N GLY A 137 8.92 -12.25 2.21
CA GLY A 137 9.08 -13.71 2.08
C GLY A 137 9.30 -14.49 3.39
N ASP A 138 9.86 -13.84 4.42
CA ASP A 138 10.06 -14.35 5.77
C ASP A 138 9.10 -13.65 6.76
N PRO A 139 8.15 -14.39 7.37
CA PRO A 139 7.24 -13.87 8.39
C PRO A 139 7.94 -13.13 9.54
N ARG A 140 9.16 -13.55 9.91
CA ARG A 140 9.93 -12.93 10.99
C ARG A 140 10.39 -11.52 10.61
N ARG A 141 10.75 -11.29 9.35
CA ARG A 141 11.14 -9.97 8.83
C ARG A 141 9.95 -9.03 8.79
N MET A 142 8.82 -9.50 8.24
CA MET A 142 7.56 -8.74 8.25
C MET A 142 7.17 -8.31 9.68
N LYS A 143 7.14 -9.27 10.62
CA LYS A 143 6.84 -8.99 12.03
C LYS A 143 7.78 -7.95 12.62
N ARG A 144 9.10 -8.11 12.43
CA ARG A 144 10.10 -7.18 12.95
C ARG A 144 9.86 -5.78 12.39
N ARG A 145 9.66 -5.65 11.08
CA ARG A 145 9.50 -4.36 10.39
C ARG A 145 8.21 -3.65 10.80
N VAL A 146 7.09 -4.35 10.87
CA VAL A 146 5.80 -3.80 11.34
C VAL A 146 5.90 -3.32 12.79
N LEU A 147 6.35 -4.18 13.71
CA LEU A 147 6.46 -3.81 15.14
C LEU A 147 7.44 -2.66 15.34
N SER A 148 8.56 -2.67 14.61
CA SER A 148 9.57 -1.62 14.63
C SER A 148 9.01 -0.27 14.17
N THR A 149 8.16 -0.26 13.13
CA THR A 149 7.48 0.94 12.64
C THR A 149 6.47 1.45 13.65
N MET A 150 5.63 0.54 14.17
CA MET A 150 4.65 0.84 15.20
C MET A 150 5.34 1.47 16.43
N ILE A 151 6.36 0.84 17.02
CA ILE A 151 7.03 1.36 18.24
C ILE A 151 7.62 2.76 18.01
N HIS A 152 8.22 3.00 16.84
CA HIS A 152 8.82 4.30 16.52
C HIS A 152 7.80 5.44 16.56
N TYR A 153 6.62 5.26 15.96
CA TYR A 153 5.54 6.26 15.95
C TYR A 153 4.62 6.18 17.18
N GLY A 154 4.77 5.13 18.00
CA GLY A 154 3.97 4.81 19.18
C GLY A 154 4.38 5.49 20.49
N ARG A 155 5.20 6.55 20.46
CA ARG A 155 5.88 7.11 21.65
C ARG A 155 4.97 7.70 22.75
N SER A 156 3.67 7.90 22.52
CA SER A 156 2.69 8.22 23.57
C SER A 156 1.90 6.98 23.99
N TYR A 157 2.50 6.17 24.86
CA TYR A 157 2.00 4.83 25.26
C TYR A 157 0.64 4.84 25.97
N ARG A 158 0.25 5.95 26.63
CA ARG A 158 -1.00 6.04 27.40
C ARG A 158 -2.26 6.13 26.53
N VAL A 159 -2.18 6.76 25.36
CA VAL A 159 -3.31 6.89 24.42
C VAL A 159 -3.28 5.78 23.37
N MET A 160 -2.08 5.29 23.02
CA MET A 160 -1.90 4.37 21.90
C MET A 160 -1.95 2.88 22.24
N GLY A 161 -1.85 2.50 23.52
CA GLY A 161 -1.91 1.09 23.94
C GLY A 161 -3.08 0.29 23.33
N PRO A 162 -4.33 0.79 23.36
CA PRO A 162 -5.49 0.10 22.79
C PRO A 162 -5.40 -0.07 21.26
N ILE A 163 -5.09 0.99 20.52
CA ILE A 163 -4.97 0.95 19.04
C ILE A 163 -3.84 0.03 18.61
N PHE A 164 -2.69 0.08 19.29
CA PHE A 164 -1.58 -0.82 19.03
C PHE A 164 -1.95 -2.27 19.28
N SER A 165 -2.65 -2.54 20.38
CA SER A 165 -3.12 -3.89 20.69
C SER A 165 -4.10 -4.41 19.65
N GLN A 166 -5.01 -3.54 19.18
CA GLN A 166 -5.94 -3.86 18.09
C GLN A 166 -5.20 -4.15 16.78
N LEU A 167 -4.31 -3.25 16.32
CA LEU A 167 -3.50 -3.43 15.12
C LEU A 167 -2.68 -4.72 15.21
N LYS A 168 -1.96 -4.93 16.31
CA LYS A 168 -1.15 -6.14 16.53
C LYS A 168 -2.01 -7.40 16.47
N ARG A 169 -3.22 -7.38 17.05
CA ARG A 169 -4.16 -8.50 16.99
C ARG A 169 -4.57 -8.80 15.54
N ILE A 170 -4.92 -7.77 14.77
CA ILE A 170 -5.35 -7.90 13.36
C ILE A 170 -4.21 -8.38 12.45
N ILE A 171 -3.00 -7.86 12.65
CA ILE A 171 -1.87 -8.16 11.77
C ILE A 171 -1.20 -9.48 12.14
N SER A 172 -1.30 -9.94 13.39
CA SER A 172 -0.57 -11.14 13.84
C SER A 172 -0.76 -12.41 13.01
N PRO A 173 -1.97 -12.74 12.50
CA PRO A 173 -2.17 -13.92 11.64
C PRO A 173 -1.29 -13.92 10.39
N PHE A 174 -0.96 -12.76 9.84
CA PHE A 174 -0.22 -12.62 8.58
C PHE A 174 1.26 -13.01 8.67
N TRP A 175 1.80 -13.13 9.88
CA TRP A 175 3.16 -13.63 10.12
C TRP A 175 3.20 -14.85 11.05
N THR A 176 2.06 -15.36 11.52
CA THR A 176 1.99 -16.62 12.29
C THR A 176 1.42 -17.76 11.47
N GLN A 177 0.66 -17.46 10.42
CA GLN A 177 0.00 -18.43 9.56
C GLN A 177 0.32 -18.15 8.08
N PRO A 178 0.34 -19.19 7.22
CA PRO A 178 0.48 -19.00 5.78
C PRO A 178 -0.75 -18.29 5.21
N GLN A 179 -0.54 -17.58 4.09
CA GLN A 179 -1.63 -16.90 3.40
C GLN A 179 -2.68 -17.90 2.87
N PRO A 180 -3.99 -17.55 2.91
CA PRO A 180 -5.03 -18.41 2.36
C PRO A 180 -4.80 -18.69 0.86
N LEU A 181 -4.94 -19.95 0.45
CA LEU A 181 -4.73 -20.34 -0.95
C LEU A 181 -5.63 -19.55 -1.93
N LYS A 182 -6.89 -19.31 -1.55
CA LYS A 182 -7.82 -18.49 -2.34
C LYS A 182 -7.25 -17.11 -2.64
N TYR A 183 -6.66 -16.48 -1.63
CA TYR A 183 -6.05 -15.16 -1.75
C TYR A 183 -4.83 -15.20 -2.68
N LEU A 184 -3.94 -16.18 -2.50
CA LEU A 184 -2.77 -16.36 -3.37
C LEU A 184 -3.16 -16.56 -4.83
N CYS A 185 -4.15 -17.41 -5.10
CA CYS A 185 -4.66 -17.64 -6.45
C CYS A 185 -5.24 -16.36 -7.05
N LYS A 186 -6.12 -15.66 -6.32
CA LYS A 186 -6.71 -14.39 -6.77
C LYS A 186 -5.63 -13.38 -7.13
N ARG A 187 -4.63 -13.21 -6.26
CA ARG A 187 -3.56 -12.24 -6.50
C ARG A 187 -2.69 -12.62 -7.70
N LYS A 188 -2.34 -13.89 -7.86
CA LYS A 188 -1.59 -14.37 -9.04
C LYS A 188 -2.35 -14.10 -10.34
N ILE A 189 -3.65 -14.37 -10.36
CA ILE A 189 -4.50 -14.10 -11.52
C ILE A 189 -4.57 -12.59 -11.80
N ARG A 190 -4.82 -11.77 -10.78
CA ARG A 190 -4.91 -10.31 -10.95
C ARG A 190 -3.61 -9.66 -11.43
N LYS A 191 -2.45 -10.12 -10.92
CA LYS A 191 -1.13 -9.69 -11.41
C LYS A 191 -0.93 -10.05 -12.89
N ALA A 192 -1.40 -11.22 -13.33
CA ALA A 192 -1.30 -11.64 -14.73
C ALA A 192 -2.26 -10.87 -15.66
N VAL A 193 -3.45 -10.51 -15.16
CA VAL A 193 -4.49 -9.81 -15.92
C VAL A 193 -4.29 -8.28 -15.97
N GLY A 194 -3.52 -7.71 -15.04
CA GLY A 194 -3.14 -6.30 -15.06
C GLY A 194 -4.17 -5.36 -14.42
N GLY A 195 -4.63 -5.67 -13.20
CA GLY A 195 -5.40 -4.80 -12.28
C GLY A 195 -6.76 -4.23 -12.76
N GLY A 196 -7.08 -4.33 -14.05
CA GLY A 196 -8.35 -3.96 -14.65
C GLY A 196 -9.40 -5.07 -14.60
N SER A 197 -10.48 -4.91 -15.37
CA SER A 197 -11.53 -5.92 -15.52
C SER A 197 -10.98 -7.24 -16.05
N VAL A 198 -11.56 -8.34 -15.57
CA VAL A 198 -11.13 -9.68 -15.97
C VAL A 198 -11.57 -9.93 -17.42
N PRO A 199 -10.64 -10.34 -18.32
CA PRO A 199 -10.98 -10.61 -19.71
C PRO A 199 -12.15 -11.57 -19.83
N ARG A 200 -13.08 -11.26 -20.73
CA ARG A 200 -14.29 -12.08 -20.90
C ARG A 200 -13.97 -13.47 -21.43
N ASP A 201 -12.84 -13.59 -22.14
CA ASP A 201 -12.37 -14.77 -22.86
C ASP A 201 -11.78 -15.86 -21.95
N LEU A 202 -11.68 -15.59 -20.63
CA LEU A 202 -11.30 -16.60 -19.64
C LEU A 202 -12.45 -17.55 -19.27
N TYR A 203 -13.67 -17.33 -19.79
CA TYR A 203 -14.87 -18.15 -19.58
C TYR A 203 -15.14 -18.54 -18.11
N LEU A 204 -14.76 -17.66 -17.19
CA LEU A 204 -14.94 -17.90 -15.75
C LEU A 204 -16.42 -17.80 -15.35
N PRO A 205 -16.90 -18.67 -14.44
CA PRO A 205 -18.20 -18.53 -13.80
C PRO A 205 -18.38 -17.15 -13.19
N LYS A 206 -19.62 -16.62 -13.22
CA LYS A 206 -19.93 -15.26 -12.72
C LYS A 206 -19.45 -15.05 -11.28
N SER A 207 -19.64 -16.01 -10.39
CA SER A 207 -19.17 -15.92 -8.99
C SER A 207 -17.65 -15.73 -8.87
N LEU A 208 -16.86 -16.40 -9.70
CA LEU A 208 -15.40 -16.24 -9.72
C LEU A 208 -15.00 -14.91 -10.38
N ARG A 209 -15.73 -14.46 -11.40
CA ARG A 209 -15.50 -13.14 -12.00
C ARG A 209 -15.79 -12.03 -10.99
N ASP A 210 -16.95 -12.03 -10.34
CA ASP A 210 -17.34 -11.07 -9.31
C ASP A 210 -16.31 -11.07 -8.15
N TYR A 211 -15.81 -12.26 -7.77
CA TYR A 211 -14.76 -12.40 -6.75
C TYR A 211 -13.42 -11.76 -7.18
N LEU A 212 -13.01 -11.93 -8.44
CA LEU A 212 -11.77 -11.35 -8.99
C LEU A 212 -11.89 -9.83 -9.24
N GLU A 213 -13.08 -9.37 -9.64
CA GLU A 213 -13.40 -7.96 -9.93
C GLU A 213 -13.80 -7.17 -8.68
N LEU A 214 -13.91 -7.84 -7.52
CA LEU A 214 -14.24 -7.23 -6.22
C LEU A 214 -15.64 -6.59 -6.19
N GLU A 215 -16.56 -7.05 -7.05
CA GLU A 215 -17.97 -6.61 -7.02
C GLU A 215 -18.72 -7.18 -5.81
N ARG A 216 -18.18 -8.23 -5.18
CA ARG A 216 -18.62 -8.78 -3.89
C ARG A 216 -17.40 -9.03 -3.01
N THR A 217 -17.20 -8.18 -2.00
CA THR A 217 -16.23 -8.46 -0.93
C THR A 217 -16.90 -9.33 0.12
N GLU A 218 -16.60 -10.64 0.14
CA GLU A 218 -16.83 -11.46 1.34
C GLU A 218 -15.74 -11.10 2.37
N PHE A 219 -16.17 -10.58 3.52
CA PHE A 219 -15.42 -10.57 4.78
C PHE A 219 -16.15 -11.48 5.76
#